data_AF-A0A367RT21-F1
#
_entry.id   AF-A0A367RT21-F1
#
_cell.length_a   1.000
_cell.length_b   1.000
_cell.length_c   1.000
_cell.angle_alpha   90.00
_cell.angle_beta   90.00
_cell.angle_gamma   90.00
#
_symmetry.space_group_name_H-M   'P 1'
#
loop_
_entity.id
_entity.type
_entity.pdbx_description
1 polymer ?
#
loop_
_entity_poly.entity_id
_entity_poly.type
_entity_poly.pdbx_seq_one_letter_code
_entity_poly.pdbx_strand_id
1 'polypeptide(L)'
;MLELKHKKVVYLDEYNPSDPEHIVITFDDVYKNVLDYAAPILDEFNYPLELFVTSDYIGIDNSFDITEPQAQFANLQELEILVKKNGRLQWHTKYHCDLTNEEIKINLLEELEVPEELEKIDETGFKWFAYPYGKFNQKVIDKVKFKFCGAVSCNQGNNNDLYRLNRITVTNETTFKKATIAVIIPSYNYGSFLVEAIESVLRQTRMPDEILITDDASTDDTSKIAEFYQETHSNLIKVNINETNLGVVKHFNKAVSLTTSEYITFLGADNRYRSDFIEKTSLILDASPDVAIAYSDFALFGKRARLVYDSFPKERRGLIKNEKFFIINFPEFDEESKQNLLNIGNFIHGSSMFRRQAFDEVRGYLEKPNTPEDYDLFRRIVKAGWNAKKAPFPLLEYRQHSKYQANVQLSSFYELQFYKKMLAQSQSNLQQSQSNLQQLKTSLQQTEAELEKVQKIVMEMENSNFWKMRKKWLKLKQLLEVK
;
A
#
# COMPACT_ATOMS: atom_id res chain seq x y z
N MET A 1 -9.45 14.18 -23.78
CA MET A 1 -10.10 15.50 -23.92
C MET A 1 -11.48 15.57 -23.27
N LEU A 2 -12.42 14.64 -23.52
CA LEU A 2 -13.75 14.67 -22.89
C LEU A 2 -13.74 14.75 -21.35
N GLU A 3 -12.75 14.14 -20.69
CA GLU A 3 -12.59 14.21 -19.24
C GLU A 3 -12.19 15.61 -18.74
N LEU A 4 -11.62 16.45 -19.61
CA LEU A 4 -11.25 17.83 -19.32
C LEU A 4 -12.39 18.82 -19.59
N LYS A 5 -13.54 18.37 -20.09
CA LYS A 5 -14.67 19.25 -20.50
C LYS A 5 -15.19 20.17 -19.39
N HIS A 6 -14.97 19.79 -18.13
CA HIS A 6 -15.36 20.57 -16.95
C HIS A 6 -14.22 21.39 -16.35
N LYS A 7 -13.00 21.20 -16.87
CA LYS A 7 -11.79 21.90 -16.45
C LYS A 7 -11.61 23.15 -17.30
N LYS A 8 -10.88 24.10 -16.74
CA LYS A 8 -10.50 25.33 -17.42
C LYS A 8 -9.09 25.15 -17.97
N VAL A 9 -9.01 24.85 -19.26
CA VAL A 9 -7.72 24.79 -19.96
C VAL A 9 -7.26 26.21 -20.23
N VAL A 10 -6.08 26.56 -19.70
CA VAL A 10 -5.52 27.91 -19.71
C VAL A 10 -4.08 27.87 -20.22
N TYR A 11 -3.57 29.04 -20.60
CA TYR A 11 -2.15 29.22 -20.86
C TYR A 11 -1.34 29.26 -19.55
N LEU A 12 -0.02 29.08 -19.64
CA LEU A 12 0.87 29.09 -18.47
C LEU A 12 0.85 30.43 -17.72
N ASP A 13 0.73 31.55 -18.43
CA ASP A 13 0.61 32.89 -17.82
C ASP A 13 -0.61 33.02 -16.89
N GLU A 14 -1.65 32.22 -17.14
CA GLU A 14 -2.92 32.23 -16.42
C GLU A 14 -3.04 31.06 -15.43
N TYR A 15 -2.05 30.16 -15.43
CA TYR A 15 -2.09 28.95 -14.64
C TYR A 15 -1.94 29.27 -13.15
N ASN A 16 -2.87 28.77 -12.35
CA ASN A 16 -2.82 28.86 -10.90
C ASN A 16 -2.65 27.43 -10.34
N PRO A 17 -1.47 27.07 -9.80
CA PRO A 17 -1.24 25.72 -9.30
C PRO A 17 -2.09 25.36 -8.07
N SER A 18 -2.73 26.35 -7.43
CA SER A 18 -3.66 26.13 -6.31
C SER A 18 -5.12 25.97 -6.75
N ASP A 19 -5.45 26.23 -8.02
CA ASP A 19 -6.80 26.05 -8.55
C ASP A 19 -6.94 24.65 -9.20
N PRO A 20 -7.73 23.73 -8.62
CA PRO A 20 -7.86 22.37 -9.14
C PRO A 20 -8.63 22.29 -10.47
N GLU A 21 -9.24 23.39 -10.92
CA GLU A 21 -9.92 23.47 -12.22
C GLU A 21 -8.99 23.93 -13.34
N HIS A 22 -7.87 24.60 -13.03
CA HIS A 22 -6.91 25.04 -14.04
C HIS A 22 -6.06 23.88 -14.56
N ILE A 23 -5.94 23.78 -15.88
CA ILE A 23 -5.08 22.81 -16.57
C ILE A 23 -4.31 23.52 -17.68
N VAL A 24 -3.06 23.14 -17.88
CA VAL A 24 -2.25 23.55 -19.02
C VAL A 24 -1.94 22.31 -19.85
N ILE A 25 -2.07 22.41 -21.16
CA ILE A 25 -1.67 21.37 -22.11
C ILE A 25 -0.37 21.81 -22.76
N THR A 26 0.70 21.05 -22.56
CA THR A 26 2.04 21.37 -23.06
C THR A 26 2.54 20.26 -23.98
N PHE A 27 3.29 20.62 -25.02
CA PHE A 27 4.03 19.69 -25.87
C PHE A 27 5.52 20.06 -25.86
N ASP A 28 6.37 19.07 -25.59
CA ASP A 28 7.81 19.19 -25.77
C ASP A 28 8.19 18.86 -27.21
N ASP A 29 9.28 19.48 -27.68
CA ASP A 29 9.95 19.21 -28.94
C ASP A 29 9.10 19.39 -30.21
N VAL A 30 7.82 19.76 -30.06
CA VAL A 30 6.88 20.18 -31.11
C VAL A 30 7.08 19.43 -32.43
N TYR A 31 6.87 18.12 -32.38
CA TYR A 31 6.87 17.28 -33.56
C TYR A 31 5.72 17.66 -34.51
N LYS A 32 5.88 17.37 -35.81
CA LYS A 32 4.85 17.55 -36.84
C LYS A 32 3.53 16.85 -36.48
N ASN A 33 3.59 15.75 -35.75
CA ASN A 33 2.42 15.03 -35.25
C ASN A 33 1.52 15.87 -34.32
N VAL A 34 2.06 16.91 -33.67
CA VAL A 34 1.29 17.86 -32.85
C VAL A 34 0.32 18.61 -33.74
N LEU A 35 0.77 19.07 -34.91
CA LEU A 35 -0.09 19.73 -35.89
C LEU A 35 -1.06 18.74 -36.55
N ASP A 36 -0.58 17.56 -36.93
CA ASP A 36 -1.40 16.59 -37.68
C ASP A 36 -2.51 15.95 -36.82
N TYR A 37 -2.26 15.72 -35.53
CA TYR A 37 -3.16 14.94 -34.66
C TYR A 37 -3.65 15.68 -33.42
N ALA A 38 -2.78 16.44 -32.72
CA ALA A 38 -3.18 17.06 -31.46
C ALA A 38 -3.97 18.36 -31.68
N ALA A 39 -3.47 19.25 -32.54
CA ALA A 39 -4.07 20.55 -32.80
C ALA A 39 -5.53 20.47 -33.30
N PRO A 40 -5.91 19.58 -34.24
CA PRO A 40 -7.30 19.46 -34.68
C PRO A 40 -8.26 19.07 -33.56
N ILE A 41 -7.81 18.20 -32.64
CA ILE A 41 -8.61 17.78 -31.49
C ILE A 41 -8.77 18.95 -30.52
N LEU A 42 -7.68 19.65 -30.18
CA LEU A 42 -7.70 20.76 -29.22
C LEU A 42 -8.52 21.95 -29.72
N ASP A 43 -8.49 22.21 -31.03
CA ASP A 43 -9.28 23.25 -31.71
C ASP A 43 -10.79 22.99 -31.57
N GLU A 44 -11.25 21.73 -31.61
CA GLU A 44 -12.65 21.35 -31.39
C GLU A 44 -13.17 21.77 -30.00
N PHE A 45 -12.29 21.76 -28.99
CA PHE A 45 -12.60 22.17 -27.61
C PHE A 45 -12.22 23.62 -27.32
N ASN A 46 -11.65 24.35 -28.29
CA ASN A 46 -11.06 25.68 -28.11
C ASN A 46 -10.04 25.72 -26.95
N TYR A 47 -9.21 24.67 -26.85
CA TYR A 47 -8.21 24.56 -25.80
C TYR A 47 -6.87 25.16 -26.23
N PRO A 48 -6.23 25.98 -25.38
CA PRO A 48 -4.89 26.50 -25.66
C PRO A 48 -3.83 25.40 -25.54
N LEU A 49 -2.72 25.60 -26.26
CA LEU A 49 -1.57 24.70 -26.29
C LEU A 49 -0.26 25.46 -26.14
N GLU A 50 0.60 25.00 -25.23
CA GLU A 50 1.93 25.55 -24.97
C GLU A 50 2.99 24.64 -25.61
N LEU A 51 3.80 25.20 -26.51
CA LEU A 51 4.64 24.44 -27.44
C LEU A 51 6.11 24.76 -27.19
N PHE A 52 6.82 23.89 -26.48
CA PHE A 52 8.23 24.10 -26.13
C PHE A 52 9.13 23.66 -27.28
N VAL A 53 9.63 24.63 -28.05
CA VAL A 53 10.42 24.38 -29.26
C VAL A 53 11.92 24.22 -28.97
N THR A 54 12.55 23.37 -29.76
CA THR A 54 14.01 23.24 -29.82
C THR A 54 14.52 23.71 -31.20
N SER A 55 15.23 24.84 -31.26
CA SER A 55 15.40 25.57 -32.53
C SER A 55 16.21 24.84 -33.59
N ASP A 56 17.32 24.17 -33.22
CA ASP A 56 18.20 23.56 -34.22
C ASP A 56 17.62 22.26 -34.80
N TYR A 57 16.48 21.80 -34.27
CA TYR A 57 15.73 20.67 -34.82
C TYR A 57 14.49 21.07 -35.64
N ILE A 58 14.17 22.37 -35.76
CA ILE A 58 13.00 22.81 -36.53
C ILE A 58 13.05 22.31 -37.98
N GLY A 59 12.03 21.55 -38.38
CA GLY A 59 11.88 21.01 -39.72
C GLY A 59 12.82 19.85 -40.09
N ILE A 60 13.59 19.31 -39.15
CA ILE A 60 14.42 18.10 -39.36
C ILE A 60 13.89 16.92 -38.54
N ASP A 61 14.53 15.76 -38.64
CA ASP A 61 14.14 14.57 -37.88
C ASP A 61 14.83 14.47 -36.51
N ASN A 62 14.29 13.62 -35.63
CA ASN A 62 14.87 13.30 -34.33
C ASN A 62 16.00 12.28 -34.38
N SER A 63 16.84 12.30 -35.41
CA SER A 63 17.97 11.36 -35.54
C SER A 63 18.95 11.39 -34.36
N PHE A 64 18.96 12.45 -33.55
CA PHE A 64 19.73 12.52 -32.30
C PHE A 64 19.14 11.64 -31.17
N ASP A 65 17.84 11.37 -31.20
CA ASP A 65 17.12 10.59 -30.19
C ASP A 65 16.83 9.17 -30.71
N ILE A 66 17.75 8.27 -30.39
CA ILE A 66 17.64 6.84 -30.76
C ILE A 66 16.63 6.07 -29.90
N THR A 67 16.09 6.69 -28.85
CA THR A 67 15.14 6.04 -27.92
C THR A 67 13.70 6.20 -28.37
N GLU A 68 13.39 7.31 -29.04
CA GLU A 68 12.07 7.59 -29.57
C GLU A 68 11.91 7.08 -31.02
N PRO A 69 10.68 6.76 -31.46
CA PRO A 69 10.40 6.45 -32.85
C PRO A 69 10.81 7.62 -33.77
N GLN A 70 11.27 7.31 -34.99
CA GLN A 70 11.64 8.34 -35.95
C GLN A 70 10.46 9.27 -36.26
N ALA A 71 10.65 10.56 -36.03
CA ALA A 71 9.65 11.61 -36.21
C ALA A 71 10.30 12.89 -36.74
N GLN A 72 9.51 13.71 -37.43
CA GLN A 72 9.93 15.04 -37.88
C GLN A 72 9.43 16.11 -36.93
N PHE A 73 10.30 17.05 -36.60
CA PHE A 73 9.96 18.30 -35.92
C PHE A 73 9.15 19.20 -36.84
N ALA A 74 8.27 20.01 -36.26
CA ALA A 74 7.52 21.00 -37.03
C ALA A 74 8.48 22.01 -37.67
N ASN A 75 8.23 22.37 -38.93
CA ASN A 75 8.94 23.46 -39.60
C ASN A 75 8.33 24.83 -39.28
N LEU A 76 8.98 25.92 -39.70
CA LEU A 76 8.52 27.29 -39.42
C LEU A 76 7.07 27.58 -39.86
N GLN A 77 6.67 27.08 -41.04
CA GLN A 77 5.29 27.27 -41.53
C GLN A 77 4.28 26.50 -40.68
N GLU A 78 4.65 25.31 -40.21
CA GLU A 78 3.81 24.50 -39.32
C GLU A 78 3.69 25.12 -37.94
N LEU A 79 4.76 25.72 -37.41
CA LEU A 79 4.73 26.51 -36.16
C LEU A 79 3.79 27.72 -36.28
N GLU A 80 3.85 28.46 -37.40
CA GLU A 80 2.91 29.56 -37.65
C GLU A 80 1.44 29.09 -37.68
N ILE A 81 1.17 27.90 -38.24
CA ILE A 81 -0.18 27.31 -38.24
C ILE A 81 -0.60 26.94 -36.83
N LEU A 82 0.28 26.35 -36.03
CA LEU A 82 0.02 26.00 -34.64
C LEU A 82 -0.32 27.24 -33.80
N VAL A 83 0.42 28.34 -33.96
CA VAL A 83 0.15 29.62 -33.27
C VAL A 83 -1.25 30.14 -33.64
N LYS A 84 -1.61 30.09 -34.93
CA LYS A 84 -2.95 30.47 -35.40
C LYS A 84 -4.08 29.58 -34.85
N LYS A 85 -3.74 28.37 -34.38
CA LYS A 85 -4.65 27.41 -33.75
C LYS A 85 -4.62 27.49 -32.22
N ASN A 86 -4.56 28.71 -31.66
CA ASN A 86 -4.54 28.94 -30.21
C ASN A 86 -3.31 28.30 -29.52
N GLY A 87 -2.24 28.13 -30.28
CA GLY A 87 -0.94 27.71 -29.79
C GLY A 87 -0.09 28.89 -29.37
N ARG A 88 0.82 28.64 -28.45
CA ARG A 88 1.83 29.60 -28.04
C ARG A 88 3.19 28.92 -28.00
N LEU A 89 4.18 29.52 -28.65
CA LEU A 89 5.54 29.01 -28.64
C LEU A 89 6.19 29.34 -27.30
N GLN A 90 6.93 28.37 -26.76
CA GLN A 90 7.70 28.49 -25.52
C GLN A 90 9.09 27.91 -25.75
N TRP A 91 10.01 28.17 -24.83
CA TRP A 91 11.41 27.83 -25.06
C TRP A 91 11.79 26.52 -24.40
N HIS A 92 12.37 25.60 -25.16
CA HIS A 92 13.00 24.41 -24.60
C HIS A 92 14.51 24.63 -24.50
N THR A 93 15.22 24.65 -25.62
CA THR A 93 16.68 24.85 -25.71
C THR A 93 17.07 25.04 -27.18
N LYS A 94 18.34 25.32 -27.45
CA LYS A 94 18.84 25.29 -28.83
C LYS A 94 19.12 23.85 -29.30
N TYR A 95 19.81 23.05 -28.47
CA TYR A 95 20.33 21.73 -28.86
C TYR A 95 19.75 20.53 -28.11
N HIS A 96 18.79 20.71 -27.20
CA HIS A 96 18.25 19.65 -26.34
C HIS A 96 19.34 18.94 -25.49
N CYS A 97 20.34 19.68 -25.01
CA CYS A 97 21.43 19.11 -24.22
C CYS A 97 21.08 19.02 -22.72
N ASP A 98 21.70 18.08 -21.98
CA ASP A 98 21.56 18.02 -20.52
C ASP A 98 22.32 19.18 -19.86
N LEU A 99 21.59 20.26 -19.53
CA LEU A 99 22.13 21.50 -18.94
C LEU A 99 22.79 21.29 -17.57
N THR A 100 22.62 20.12 -16.95
CA THR A 100 23.22 19.79 -15.66
C THR A 100 24.55 19.07 -15.79
N ASN A 101 24.91 18.61 -16.98
CA ASN A 101 26.12 17.85 -17.22
C ASN A 101 27.36 18.75 -17.18
N GLU A 102 28.16 18.61 -16.12
CA GLU A 102 29.40 19.41 -15.94
C GLU A 102 30.57 18.92 -16.81
N GLU A 103 30.51 17.69 -17.34
CA GLU A 103 31.54 17.16 -18.23
C GLU A 103 31.46 17.76 -19.63
N ILE A 104 30.26 18.17 -20.05
CA ILE A 104 30.03 18.86 -21.32
C ILE A 104 30.14 20.37 -21.08
N LYS A 105 31.09 21.03 -21.74
CA LYS A 105 31.19 22.50 -21.72
C LYS A 105 30.05 23.11 -22.53
N ILE A 106 28.87 23.17 -21.92
CA ILE A 106 27.68 23.79 -22.52
C ILE A 106 27.73 25.29 -22.27
N ASN A 107 27.46 26.07 -23.32
CA ASN A 107 27.23 27.50 -23.19
C ASN A 107 25.77 27.76 -22.80
N LEU A 108 25.49 27.78 -21.49
CA LEU A 108 24.13 27.97 -20.97
C LEU A 108 23.45 29.24 -21.50
N LEU A 109 24.18 30.31 -21.78
CA LEU A 109 23.55 31.54 -22.30
C LEU A 109 23.05 31.35 -23.73
N GLU A 110 23.80 30.59 -24.53
CA GLU A 110 23.43 30.28 -25.91
C GLU A 110 22.24 29.32 -25.97
N GLU A 111 22.18 28.31 -25.09
CA GLU A 111 21.03 27.39 -25.02
C GLU A 111 19.72 28.08 -24.61
N LEU A 112 19.83 29.16 -23.84
CA LEU A 112 18.69 29.95 -23.37
C LEU A 112 18.40 31.16 -24.29
N GLU A 113 19.09 31.29 -25.42
CA GLU A 113 18.85 32.37 -26.38
C GLU A 113 17.76 31.97 -27.36
N VAL A 114 16.70 32.78 -27.42
CA VAL A 114 15.62 32.60 -28.40
C VAL A 114 16.01 33.36 -29.68
N PRO A 115 16.09 32.71 -30.84
CA PRO A 115 16.36 33.39 -32.10
C PRO A 115 15.28 34.43 -32.43
N GLU A 116 15.69 35.63 -32.86
CA GLU A 116 14.76 36.73 -33.24
C GLU A 116 13.75 36.33 -34.33
N GLU A 117 14.12 35.38 -35.19
CA GLU A 117 13.22 34.86 -36.23
C GLU A 117 12.04 34.07 -35.67
N LEU A 118 12.24 33.38 -34.54
CA LEU A 118 11.18 32.64 -33.84
C LEU A 118 10.30 33.58 -33.01
N GLU A 119 10.89 34.60 -32.39
CA GLU A 119 10.13 35.63 -31.66
C GLU A 119 9.14 36.37 -32.59
N LYS A 120 9.49 36.54 -33.87
CA LYS A 120 8.59 37.14 -34.88
C LYS A 120 7.40 36.25 -35.25
N ILE A 121 7.46 34.95 -35.00
CA ILE A 121 6.36 34.01 -35.26
C ILE A 121 5.29 34.15 -34.18
N ASP A 122 5.68 34.36 -32.92
CA ASP A 122 4.77 34.51 -31.79
C ASP A 122 5.26 35.57 -30.80
N GLU A 123 4.75 36.80 -30.95
CA GLU A 123 5.05 37.94 -30.07
C GLU A 123 4.57 37.74 -28.62
N THR A 124 3.66 36.77 -28.39
CA THR A 124 3.09 36.49 -27.06
C THR A 124 3.76 35.32 -26.35
N GLY A 125 4.63 34.59 -27.05
CA GLY A 125 5.33 33.40 -26.60
C GLY A 125 6.66 33.66 -25.91
N PHE A 126 7.44 32.59 -25.78
CA PHE A 126 8.82 32.55 -25.25
C PHE A 126 9.00 33.10 -23.84
N LYS A 127 7.94 33.10 -23.03
CA LYS A 127 7.98 33.53 -21.63
C LYS A 127 8.31 32.39 -20.67
N TRP A 128 8.10 31.15 -21.09
CA TRP A 128 8.26 29.95 -20.26
C TRP A 128 9.34 29.04 -20.80
N PHE A 129 9.95 28.30 -19.89
CA PHE A 129 11.05 27.40 -20.18
C PHE A 129 10.72 25.95 -19.82
N ALA A 130 11.08 24.98 -20.68
CA ALA A 130 11.03 23.56 -20.34
C ALA A 130 12.46 23.02 -20.17
N TYR A 131 12.72 22.36 -19.04
CA TYR A 131 14.05 21.79 -18.79
C TYR A 131 14.26 20.51 -19.61
N PRO A 132 15.35 20.41 -20.40
CA PRO A 132 15.67 19.20 -21.14
C PRO A 132 15.88 18.02 -20.20
N TYR A 133 15.33 16.86 -20.59
CA TYR A 133 15.29 15.65 -19.78
C TYR A 133 14.62 15.84 -18.39
N GLY A 134 13.90 16.94 -18.17
CA GLY A 134 13.32 17.32 -16.88
C GLY A 134 14.34 17.55 -15.77
N LYS A 135 15.61 17.84 -16.11
CA LYS A 135 16.69 17.99 -15.13
C LYS A 135 17.13 19.44 -14.99
N PHE A 136 17.44 19.84 -13.77
CA PHE A 136 18.04 21.14 -13.51
C PHE A 136 18.91 21.10 -12.24
N ASN A 137 19.80 22.09 -12.11
CA ASN A 137 20.51 22.39 -10.88
C ASN A 137 20.36 23.88 -10.57
N GLN A 138 20.86 24.34 -9.41
CA GLN A 138 20.69 25.74 -8.99
C GLN A 138 21.25 26.74 -10.01
N LYS A 139 22.40 26.43 -10.61
CA LYS A 139 23.05 27.27 -11.62
C LYS A 139 22.17 27.46 -12.87
N VAL A 140 21.50 26.39 -13.32
CA VAL A 140 20.57 26.46 -14.46
C VAL A 140 19.33 27.27 -14.08
N ILE A 141 18.72 27.00 -12.92
CA ILE A 141 17.54 27.75 -12.42
C ILE A 141 17.86 29.25 -12.37
N ASP A 142 19.02 29.63 -11.82
CA ASP A 142 19.41 31.03 -11.68
C ASP A 142 19.49 31.73 -13.05
N LYS A 143 19.93 31.02 -14.10
CA LYS A 143 19.99 31.55 -15.47
C LYS A 143 18.62 31.65 -16.13
N VAL A 144 17.77 30.64 -15.94
CA VAL A 144 16.39 30.63 -16.46
C VAL A 144 15.60 31.82 -15.87
N LYS A 145 15.75 32.11 -14.58
CA LYS A 145 15.12 33.26 -13.89
C LYS A 145 15.44 34.63 -14.49
N PHE A 146 16.57 34.78 -15.19
CA PHE A 146 16.91 36.05 -15.82
C PHE A 146 16.16 36.29 -17.15
N LYS A 147 15.65 35.24 -17.79
CA LYS A 147 15.06 35.33 -19.13
C LYS A 147 13.57 34.97 -19.17
N PHE A 148 13.14 34.03 -18.36
CA PHE A 148 11.80 33.47 -18.42
C PHE A 148 11.01 33.83 -17.16
N CYS A 149 9.68 33.90 -17.27
CA CYS A 149 8.77 34.17 -16.16
C CYS A 149 8.54 32.93 -15.29
N GLY A 150 8.79 31.74 -15.83
CA GLY A 150 8.64 30.47 -15.13
C GLY A 150 9.20 29.32 -15.94
N ALA A 151 9.21 28.12 -15.34
CA ALA A 151 9.74 26.94 -15.98
C ALA A 151 9.08 25.65 -15.50
N VAL A 152 9.06 24.66 -16.40
CA VAL A 152 8.40 23.37 -16.22
C VAL A 152 9.39 22.20 -16.34
N SER A 153 9.14 21.12 -15.61
CA SER A 153 9.98 19.92 -15.60
C SER A 153 9.11 18.66 -15.49
N CYS A 154 9.53 17.56 -16.12
CA CYS A 154 8.84 16.27 -16.04
C CYS A 154 9.38 15.34 -14.92
N ASN A 155 10.55 15.62 -14.34
CA ASN A 155 11.22 14.70 -13.39
C ASN A 155 11.43 15.30 -11.99
N GLN A 156 11.90 16.56 -11.90
CA GLN A 156 12.38 17.16 -10.64
C GLN A 156 11.47 18.29 -10.10
N GLY A 157 10.22 18.36 -10.56
CA GLY A 157 9.34 19.50 -10.33
C GLY A 157 8.80 19.67 -8.90
N ASN A 158 8.24 20.84 -8.63
CA ASN A 158 7.59 21.30 -7.40
C ASN A 158 6.51 22.33 -7.76
N ASN A 159 5.23 22.01 -7.51
CA ASN A 159 4.10 22.89 -7.84
C ASN A 159 4.04 24.20 -7.02
N ASN A 160 4.89 24.34 -6.00
CA ASN A 160 4.99 25.57 -5.20
C ASN A 160 6.11 26.52 -5.69
N ASP A 161 6.84 26.15 -6.75
CA ASP A 161 7.91 26.98 -7.32
C ASP A 161 7.67 27.15 -8.83
N LEU A 162 7.44 28.40 -9.23
CA LEU A 162 7.11 28.79 -10.61
C LEU A 162 8.21 28.40 -11.62
N TYR A 163 9.45 28.27 -11.17
CA TYR A 163 10.60 27.88 -12.00
C TYR A 163 10.88 26.39 -11.97
N ARG A 164 9.98 25.60 -11.37
CA ARG A 164 10.11 24.16 -11.20
C ARG A 164 8.76 23.48 -11.34
N LEU A 165 7.76 24.05 -11.99
CA LEU A 165 6.43 23.45 -12.04
C LEU A 165 6.50 22.03 -12.62
N ASN A 166 5.79 21.09 -11.98
CA ASN A 166 5.85 19.70 -12.41
C ASN A 166 4.85 19.44 -13.54
N ARG A 167 5.30 18.73 -14.57
CA ARG A 167 4.45 18.20 -15.64
C ARG A 167 4.21 16.72 -15.46
N ILE A 168 3.04 16.28 -15.90
CA ILE A 168 2.64 14.88 -15.89
C ILE A 168 2.59 14.43 -17.35
N THR A 169 3.32 13.37 -17.69
CA THR A 169 3.22 12.74 -19.02
C THR A 169 1.86 12.04 -19.14
N VAL A 170 1.13 12.38 -20.19
CA VAL A 170 -0.21 11.83 -20.48
C VAL A 170 -0.09 10.87 -21.65
N THR A 171 -0.61 9.65 -21.48
CA THR A 171 -0.66 8.61 -22.52
C THR A 171 -2.11 8.26 -22.85
N ASN A 172 -2.32 7.34 -23.79
CA ASN A 172 -3.65 6.81 -24.12
C ASN A 172 -4.32 6.04 -22.96
N GLU A 173 -3.56 5.62 -21.95
CA GLU A 173 -4.08 4.94 -20.75
C GLU A 173 -4.37 5.91 -19.60
N THR A 174 -3.97 7.18 -19.71
CA THR A 174 -4.16 8.18 -18.66
C THR A 174 -5.62 8.62 -18.59
N THR A 175 -6.23 8.49 -17.40
CA THR A 175 -7.55 9.05 -17.09
C THR A 175 -7.45 10.10 -15.98
N PHE A 176 -8.13 11.22 -16.18
CA PHE A 176 -8.38 12.29 -15.21
C PHE A 176 -9.71 12.09 -14.48
N LYS A 177 -10.47 11.03 -14.81
CA LYS A 177 -11.66 10.66 -14.06
C LYS A 177 -11.22 10.19 -12.68
N LYS A 178 -11.58 10.97 -11.66
CA LYS A 178 -11.35 10.58 -10.27
C LYS A 178 -12.19 9.34 -9.98
N ALA A 179 -11.55 8.24 -9.61
CA ALA A 179 -12.26 7.05 -9.18
C ALA A 179 -13.18 7.39 -7.99
N THR A 180 -14.43 6.96 -8.08
CA THR A 180 -15.42 7.17 -7.02
C THR A 180 -15.10 6.35 -5.78
N ILE A 181 -15.32 6.91 -4.59
CA ILE A 181 -14.94 6.30 -3.31
C ILE A 181 -16.17 6.15 -2.41
N ALA A 182 -16.39 4.93 -1.92
CA ALA A 182 -17.32 4.64 -0.84
C ALA A 182 -16.57 4.35 0.47
N VAL A 183 -16.96 5.05 1.53
CA VAL A 183 -16.61 4.69 2.91
C VAL A 183 -17.79 3.97 3.53
N ILE A 184 -17.62 2.71 3.87
CA ILE A 184 -18.63 1.88 4.51
C ILE A 184 -18.36 1.86 6.02
N ILE A 185 -19.34 2.24 6.84
CA ILE A 185 -19.27 2.22 8.30
C ILE A 185 -20.23 1.13 8.81
N PRO A 186 -19.77 -0.11 8.98
CA PRO A 186 -20.59 -1.16 9.57
C PRO A 186 -20.68 -0.99 11.09
N SER A 187 -21.88 -1.17 11.63
CA SER A 187 -22.16 -1.06 13.05
C SER A 187 -23.07 -2.19 13.55
N TYR A 188 -22.81 -2.63 14.78
CA TYR A 188 -23.69 -3.50 15.55
C TYR A 188 -23.50 -3.24 17.05
N ASN A 189 -24.42 -2.50 17.67
CA ASN A 189 -24.37 -2.03 19.05
C ASN A 189 -23.15 -1.12 19.36
N TYR A 190 -22.82 -0.21 18.44
CA TYR A 190 -21.70 0.74 18.57
C TYR A 190 -22.16 2.21 18.57
N GLY A 191 -23.42 2.50 18.92
CA GLY A 191 -23.98 3.86 18.84
C GLY A 191 -23.15 4.89 19.62
N SER A 192 -22.60 4.49 20.77
CA SER A 192 -21.72 5.35 21.59
C SER A 192 -20.40 5.79 20.92
N PHE A 193 -19.97 5.12 19.85
CA PHE A 193 -18.76 5.47 19.12
C PHE A 193 -19.01 5.94 17.68
N LEU A 194 -20.17 5.59 17.13
CA LEU A 194 -20.52 5.84 15.73
C LEU A 194 -20.35 7.31 15.32
N VAL A 195 -20.71 8.25 16.20
CA VAL A 195 -20.52 9.69 15.99
C VAL A 195 -19.05 10.03 15.68
N GLU A 196 -18.10 9.53 16.49
CA GLU A 196 -16.68 9.80 16.25
C GLU A 196 -16.18 9.21 14.92
N ALA A 197 -16.70 8.05 14.52
CA ALA A 197 -16.37 7.42 13.25
C ALA A 197 -16.86 8.26 12.07
N ILE A 198 -18.14 8.64 12.05
CA ILE A 198 -18.76 9.46 10.98
C ILE A 198 -18.04 10.81 10.87
N GLU A 199 -17.84 11.50 11.99
CA GLU A 199 -17.16 12.79 12.04
C GLU A 199 -15.72 12.74 11.51
N SER A 200 -15.02 11.61 11.67
CA SER A 200 -13.67 11.45 11.13
C SER A 200 -13.64 11.38 9.60
N VAL A 201 -14.71 10.87 8.99
CA VAL A 201 -14.89 10.81 7.53
C VAL A 201 -15.36 12.16 6.98
N LEU A 202 -16.21 12.88 7.72
CA LEU A 202 -16.68 14.22 7.33
C LEU A 202 -15.57 15.29 7.39
N ARG A 203 -14.44 15.00 8.04
CA ARG A 203 -13.26 15.90 8.14
C ARG A 203 -12.13 15.52 7.19
N GLN A 204 -12.41 14.73 6.16
CA GLN A 204 -11.39 14.34 5.19
C GLN A 204 -11.05 15.52 4.26
N THR A 205 -9.75 15.69 4.00
CA THR A 205 -9.17 16.65 3.05
C THR A 205 -9.64 16.37 1.63
N ARG A 206 -9.84 15.09 1.30
CA ARG A 206 -10.62 14.62 0.15
C ARG A 206 -11.87 13.92 0.66
N MET A 207 -13.04 14.49 0.37
CA MET A 207 -14.31 13.82 0.68
C MET A 207 -14.50 12.55 -0.16
N PRO A 208 -15.12 11.48 0.40
CA PRO A 208 -15.62 10.38 -0.42
C PRO A 208 -16.83 10.84 -1.24
N ASP A 209 -17.17 10.05 -2.25
CA ASP A 209 -18.37 10.26 -3.05
C ASP A 209 -19.61 9.70 -2.35
N GLU A 210 -19.43 8.73 -1.45
CA GLU A 210 -20.49 8.14 -0.66
C GLU A 210 -19.98 7.69 0.72
N ILE A 211 -20.81 7.91 1.74
CA ILE A 211 -20.67 7.30 3.06
C ILE A 211 -21.88 6.39 3.28
N LEU A 212 -21.65 5.08 3.35
CA LEU A 212 -22.68 4.10 3.66
C LEU A 212 -22.57 3.68 5.12
N ILE A 213 -23.47 4.16 5.97
CA ILE A 213 -23.62 3.65 7.33
C ILE A 213 -24.53 2.43 7.26
N THR A 214 -24.08 1.29 7.78
CA THR A 214 -24.92 0.10 7.80
C THR A 214 -24.99 -0.56 9.17
N ASP A 215 -26.21 -0.69 9.66
CA ASP A 215 -26.53 -1.27 10.96
C ASP A 215 -27.00 -2.72 10.83
N ASP A 216 -26.37 -3.64 11.57
CA ASP A 216 -26.68 -5.08 11.54
C ASP A 216 -27.70 -5.49 12.62
N ALA A 217 -28.83 -4.79 12.66
CA ALA A 217 -29.92 -4.94 13.64
C ALA A 217 -29.49 -4.62 15.08
N SER A 218 -28.90 -3.44 15.30
CA SER A 218 -28.55 -2.97 16.64
C SER A 218 -29.78 -2.83 17.55
N THR A 219 -29.52 -2.92 18.85
CA THR A 219 -30.51 -2.76 19.93
C THR A 219 -30.30 -1.47 20.74
N ASP A 220 -29.22 -0.75 20.49
CA ASP A 220 -28.91 0.57 21.05
C ASP A 220 -29.34 1.70 20.09
N ASP A 221 -28.90 2.93 20.34
CA ASP A 221 -29.25 4.10 19.52
C ASP A 221 -28.49 4.19 18.18
N THR A 222 -27.79 3.13 17.74
CA THR A 222 -27.04 3.11 16.47
C THR A 222 -27.88 3.56 15.28
N SER A 223 -29.07 2.99 15.10
CA SER A 223 -29.96 3.29 13.97
C SER A 223 -30.40 4.76 13.97
N LYS A 224 -30.84 5.28 15.12
CA LYS A 224 -31.25 6.68 15.27
C LYS A 224 -30.13 7.66 14.95
N ILE A 225 -28.90 7.36 15.38
CA ILE A 225 -27.72 8.19 15.07
C ILE A 225 -27.47 8.16 13.56
N ALA A 226 -27.51 6.98 12.94
CA ALA A 226 -27.30 6.84 11.50
C ALA A 226 -28.35 7.64 10.70
N GLU A 227 -29.63 7.50 11.05
CA GLU A 227 -30.75 8.22 10.42
C GLU A 227 -30.59 9.74 10.55
N PHE A 228 -30.22 10.24 11.73
CA PHE A 228 -29.92 11.66 11.94
C PHE A 228 -28.83 12.19 11.00
N TYR A 229 -27.75 11.43 10.81
CA TYR A 229 -26.68 11.80 9.90
C TYR A 229 -27.10 11.74 8.42
N GLN A 230 -27.97 10.80 8.04
CA GLN A 230 -28.56 10.79 6.70
C GLN A 230 -29.46 12.00 6.46
N GLU A 231 -30.30 12.38 7.42
CA GLU A 231 -31.16 13.56 7.29
C GLU A 231 -30.35 14.85 7.11
N THR A 232 -29.27 14.99 7.87
CA THR A 232 -28.40 16.19 7.85
C THR A 232 -27.42 16.22 6.67
N HIS A 233 -27.06 15.06 6.10
CA HIS A 233 -26.11 14.94 4.97
C HIS A 233 -26.66 14.06 3.83
N SER A 234 -27.92 14.27 3.45
CA SER A 234 -28.67 13.40 2.52
C SER A 234 -28.07 13.22 1.13
N ASN A 235 -27.19 14.14 0.70
CA ASN A 235 -26.47 14.05 -0.57
C ASN A 235 -25.19 13.19 -0.50
N LEU A 236 -24.73 12.82 0.70
CA LEU A 236 -23.46 12.11 0.91
C LEU A 236 -23.63 10.82 1.72
N ILE A 237 -24.52 10.82 2.72
CA ILE A 237 -24.71 9.71 3.66
C ILE A 237 -25.95 8.90 3.26
N LYS A 238 -25.77 7.59 3.13
CA LYS A 238 -26.85 6.59 2.98
C LYS A 238 -26.85 5.66 4.18
N VAL A 239 -28.02 5.23 4.62
CA VAL A 239 -28.19 4.29 5.73
C VAL A 239 -28.87 3.00 5.25
N ASN A 240 -28.32 1.86 5.66
CA ASN A 240 -28.97 0.56 5.56
C ASN A 240 -29.09 -0.09 6.94
N ILE A 241 -30.32 -0.34 7.39
CA ILE A 241 -30.61 -1.05 8.63
C ILE A 241 -31.09 -2.46 8.26
N ASN A 242 -30.39 -3.49 8.74
CA ASN A 242 -30.81 -4.87 8.56
C ASN A 242 -31.92 -5.23 9.56
N GLU A 243 -32.89 -6.02 9.12
CA GLU A 243 -33.98 -6.50 9.98
C GLU A 243 -33.49 -7.50 11.04
N THR A 244 -32.45 -8.27 10.70
CA THR A 244 -31.84 -9.28 11.57
C THR A 244 -30.32 -9.15 11.48
N ASN A 245 -29.62 -9.59 12.53
CA ASN A 245 -28.16 -9.64 12.52
C ASN A 245 -27.69 -10.71 11.51
N LEU A 246 -27.01 -10.25 10.46
CA LEU A 246 -26.53 -11.10 9.37
C LEU A 246 -25.14 -11.69 9.67
N GLY A 247 -24.42 -11.10 10.62
CA GLY A 247 -23.02 -11.41 10.90
C GLY A 247 -22.08 -10.79 9.87
N VAL A 248 -20.80 -10.72 10.21
CA VAL A 248 -19.77 -9.90 9.52
C VAL A 248 -19.74 -10.12 8.01
N VAL A 249 -19.60 -11.37 7.54
CA VAL A 249 -19.39 -11.65 6.11
C VAL A 249 -20.61 -11.27 5.25
N LYS A 250 -21.82 -11.70 5.67
CA LYS A 250 -23.05 -11.37 4.95
C LYS A 250 -23.37 -9.88 5.02
N HIS A 251 -23.15 -9.28 6.18
CA HIS A 251 -23.32 -7.84 6.38
C HIS A 251 -22.39 -7.03 5.48
N PHE A 252 -21.11 -7.37 5.42
CA PHE A 252 -20.12 -6.64 4.61
C PHE A 252 -20.36 -6.82 3.11
N ASN A 253 -20.65 -8.04 2.64
CA ASN A 253 -21.00 -8.27 1.25
C ASN A 253 -22.29 -7.52 0.84
N LYS A 254 -23.31 -7.51 1.72
CA LYS A 254 -24.52 -6.70 1.50
C LYS A 254 -24.15 -5.22 1.42
N ALA A 255 -23.32 -4.72 2.31
CA ALA A 255 -22.89 -3.31 2.29
C ALA A 255 -22.19 -2.93 0.98
N VAL A 256 -21.25 -3.74 0.49
CA VAL A 256 -20.58 -3.50 -0.80
C VAL A 256 -21.55 -3.54 -1.98
N SER A 257 -22.60 -4.37 -1.91
CA SER A 257 -23.62 -4.45 -2.97
C SER A 257 -24.52 -3.21 -3.05
N LEU A 258 -24.56 -2.37 -2.00
CA LEU A 258 -25.38 -1.16 -1.94
C LEU A 258 -24.68 0.07 -2.52
N THR A 259 -23.41 -0.05 -2.92
CA THR A 259 -22.63 1.02 -3.54
C THR A 259 -22.07 0.58 -4.89
N THR A 260 -21.83 1.53 -5.78
CA THR A 260 -21.21 1.30 -7.11
C THR A 260 -19.82 1.91 -7.22
N SER A 261 -19.29 2.45 -6.11
CA SER A 261 -18.00 3.15 -6.09
C SER A 261 -16.84 2.23 -6.50
N GLU A 262 -15.88 2.81 -7.21
CA GLU A 262 -14.72 2.11 -7.77
C GLU A 262 -13.70 1.73 -6.69
N TYR A 263 -13.53 2.58 -5.68
CA TYR A 263 -12.75 2.29 -4.47
C TYR A 263 -13.66 2.15 -3.27
N ILE A 264 -13.34 1.18 -2.42
CA ILE A 264 -14.10 0.83 -1.23
C ILE A 264 -13.16 0.83 -0.04
N THR A 265 -13.63 1.34 1.10
CA THR A 265 -12.95 1.17 2.37
C THR A 265 -13.95 0.99 3.51
N PHE A 266 -13.60 0.21 4.51
CA PHE A 266 -14.41 -0.07 5.70
C PHE A 266 -13.86 0.64 6.93
N LEU A 267 -14.64 1.52 7.55
CA LEU A 267 -14.30 2.11 8.84
C LEU A 267 -15.16 1.47 9.93
N GLY A 268 -14.56 0.67 10.81
CA GLY A 268 -15.28 0.14 11.98
C GLY A 268 -15.89 1.28 12.81
N ALA A 269 -17.14 1.13 13.27
CA ALA A 269 -17.89 2.17 13.98
C ALA A 269 -17.24 2.68 15.29
N ASP A 270 -16.22 2.00 15.80
CA ASP A 270 -15.41 2.40 16.94
C ASP A 270 -14.11 3.14 16.58
N ASN A 271 -13.75 3.20 15.31
CA ASN A 271 -12.46 3.71 14.82
C ASN A 271 -12.59 5.08 14.18
N ARG A 272 -11.45 5.68 13.83
CA ARG A 272 -11.40 6.97 13.15
C ARG A 272 -10.36 6.95 12.03
N TYR A 273 -10.61 7.73 10.98
CA TYR A 273 -9.57 8.07 10.02
C TYR A 273 -8.86 9.36 10.40
N ARG A 274 -7.55 9.42 10.13
CA ARG A 274 -6.83 10.69 10.05
C ARG A 274 -7.40 11.51 8.88
N SER A 275 -7.41 12.84 8.98
CA SER A 275 -8.06 13.74 8.02
C SER A 275 -7.56 13.63 6.57
N ASP A 276 -6.46 12.93 6.30
CA ASP A 276 -5.91 12.71 4.96
C ASP A 276 -5.92 11.24 4.53
N PHE A 277 -6.64 10.36 5.24
CA PHE A 277 -6.73 8.93 4.89
C PHE A 277 -7.18 8.73 3.45
N ILE A 278 -8.31 9.34 3.05
CA ILE A 278 -8.90 9.14 1.73
C ILE A 278 -7.98 9.72 0.64
N GLU A 279 -7.46 10.92 0.85
CA GLU A 279 -6.53 11.56 -0.10
C GLU A 279 -5.32 10.66 -0.36
N LYS A 280 -4.61 10.23 0.70
CA LYS A 280 -3.37 9.47 0.56
C LYS A 280 -3.60 8.07 -0.03
N THR A 281 -4.64 7.37 0.41
CA THR A 281 -4.90 6.01 -0.07
C THR A 281 -5.41 5.99 -1.51
N SER A 282 -6.26 6.94 -1.89
CA SER A 282 -6.73 7.05 -3.26
C SER A 282 -5.63 7.45 -4.24
N LEU A 283 -4.74 8.37 -3.87
CA LEU A 283 -3.57 8.72 -4.70
C LEU A 283 -2.66 7.51 -4.97
N ILE A 284 -2.52 6.59 -4.01
CA ILE A 284 -1.76 5.36 -4.19
C ILE A 284 -2.40 4.46 -5.25
N LEU A 285 -3.73 4.30 -5.21
CA LEU A 285 -4.46 3.51 -6.20
C LEU A 285 -4.44 4.22 -7.57
N ASP A 286 -4.70 5.52 -7.61
CA ASP A 286 -4.73 6.29 -8.84
C ASP A 286 -3.37 6.25 -9.57
N ALA A 287 -2.25 6.27 -8.83
CA ALA A 287 -0.89 6.25 -9.39
C ALA A 287 -0.38 4.87 -9.82
N SER A 288 -1.07 3.77 -9.48
CA SER A 288 -0.55 2.42 -9.72
C SER A 288 -1.69 1.46 -10.10
N PRO A 289 -1.96 1.28 -11.42
CA PRO A 289 -3.04 0.43 -11.91
C PRO A 289 -2.93 -1.03 -11.47
N ASP A 290 -1.73 -1.54 -11.18
CA ASP A 290 -1.48 -2.91 -10.70
C ASP A 290 -1.68 -3.11 -9.18
N VAL A 291 -1.81 -2.01 -8.43
CA VAL A 291 -2.07 -2.02 -6.99
C VAL A 291 -3.57 -2.04 -6.74
N ALA A 292 -4.07 -3.09 -6.09
CA ALA A 292 -5.46 -3.20 -5.68
C ALA A 292 -5.75 -2.71 -4.27
N ILE A 293 -4.74 -2.68 -3.38
CA ILE A 293 -4.93 -2.42 -1.95
C ILE A 293 -3.96 -1.32 -1.50
N ALA A 294 -4.49 -0.22 -1.01
CA ALA A 294 -3.75 0.83 -0.32
C ALA A 294 -3.98 0.68 1.19
N TYR A 295 -2.94 0.28 1.91
CA TYR A 295 -3.00 0.05 3.36
C TYR A 295 -2.09 1.01 4.11
N SER A 296 -2.25 1.11 5.42
CA SER A 296 -1.41 1.98 6.24
C SER A 296 -1.05 1.30 7.55
N ASP A 297 -0.03 1.85 8.20
CA ASP A 297 0.16 1.69 9.64
C ASP A 297 -1.10 2.18 10.39
N PHE A 298 -1.21 1.86 11.67
CA PHE A 298 -2.32 2.36 12.49
C PHE A 298 -1.87 2.81 13.88
N ALA A 299 -2.62 3.75 14.44
CA ALA A 299 -2.43 4.30 15.77
C ALA A 299 -3.45 3.70 16.73
N LEU A 300 -3.01 2.88 17.68
CA LEU A 300 -3.86 2.40 18.76
C LEU A 300 -4.19 3.55 19.71
N PHE A 301 -5.46 3.67 20.11
CA PHE A 301 -5.90 4.64 21.12
C PHE A 301 -7.05 4.10 21.98
N GLY A 302 -7.34 4.76 23.10
CA GLY A 302 -8.37 4.34 24.05
C GLY A 302 -7.82 3.60 25.27
N LYS A 303 -8.72 3.22 26.19
CA LYS A 303 -8.38 2.76 27.55
C LYS A 303 -7.49 1.51 27.59
N ARG A 304 -7.50 0.69 26.54
CA ARG A 304 -6.73 -0.57 26.45
C ARG A 304 -5.60 -0.50 25.42
N ALA A 305 -5.37 0.65 24.78
CA ALA A 305 -4.40 0.79 23.70
C ALA A 305 -2.99 0.35 24.11
N ARG A 306 -2.54 0.77 25.30
CA ARG A 306 -1.22 0.39 25.83
C ARG A 306 -1.07 -1.12 25.98
N LEU A 307 -2.07 -1.79 26.54
CA LEU A 307 -2.05 -3.24 26.76
C LEU A 307 -1.96 -4.00 25.44
N VAL A 308 -2.70 -3.56 24.43
CA VAL A 308 -2.66 -4.15 23.08
C VAL A 308 -1.34 -3.84 22.39
N TYR A 309 -0.83 -2.62 22.48
CA TYR A 309 0.48 -2.27 21.95
C TYR A 309 1.61 -3.13 22.54
N ASP A 310 1.56 -3.37 23.85
CA ASP A 310 2.53 -4.19 24.56
C ASP A 310 2.43 -5.69 24.22
N SER A 311 1.36 -6.15 23.54
CA SER A 311 1.25 -7.52 23.04
C SER A 311 1.80 -7.70 21.62
N PHE A 312 2.03 -6.63 20.84
CA PHE A 312 2.63 -6.75 19.51
C PHE A 312 4.13 -7.09 19.59
N PRO A 313 4.71 -7.78 18.59
CA PRO A 313 6.16 -7.98 18.52
C PRO A 313 6.92 -6.65 18.51
N LYS A 314 8.14 -6.60 19.06
CA LYS A 314 8.89 -5.34 19.24
C LYS A 314 9.17 -4.65 17.90
N GLU A 315 9.43 -5.41 16.87
CA GLU A 315 9.64 -4.98 15.48
C GLU A 315 8.42 -4.29 14.86
N ARG A 316 7.22 -4.58 15.37
CA ARG A 316 5.95 -3.95 14.94
C ARG A 316 5.63 -2.68 15.73
N ARG A 317 6.32 -2.42 16.83
CA ARG A 317 6.03 -1.29 17.73
C ARG A 317 6.68 -0.02 17.21
N GLY A 318 5.87 0.92 16.74
CA GLY A 318 6.29 2.26 16.35
C GLY A 318 6.29 3.25 17.51
N LEU A 319 6.31 4.54 17.17
CA LEU A 319 6.37 5.66 18.11
C LEU A 319 5.16 5.69 19.06
N ILE A 320 5.38 6.18 20.28
CA ILE A 320 4.32 6.53 21.24
C ILE A 320 4.16 8.05 21.23
N LYS A 321 2.96 8.54 20.90
CA LYS A 321 2.67 9.98 20.83
C LYS A 321 1.75 10.40 21.97
N ASN A 322 2.22 11.36 22.76
CA ASN A 322 1.49 11.98 23.87
C ASN A 322 0.92 10.97 24.88
N GLU A 323 1.55 9.79 25.02
CA GLU A 323 1.07 8.66 25.85
C GLU A 323 -0.35 8.17 25.57
N LYS A 324 -0.95 8.62 24.46
CA LYS A 324 -2.34 8.33 24.08
C LYS A 324 -2.45 7.53 22.79
N PHE A 325 -1.49 7.71 21.90
CA PHE A 325 -1.45 7.03 20.61
C PHE A 325 -0.21 6.14 20.55
N PHE A 326 -0.40 4.88 20.16
CA PHE A 326 0.65 3.88 20.08
C PHE A 326 0.69 3.32 18.66
N ILE A 327 1.73 3.67 17.89
CA ILE A 327 1.80 3.32 16.47
C ILE A 327 2.20 1.86 16.29
N ILE A 328 1.49 1.14 15.42
CA ILE A 328 1.85 -0.19 14.95
C ILE A 328 2.29 -0.10 13.49
N ASN A 329 3.50 -0.56 13.21
CA ASN A 329 4.13 -0.53 11.90
C ASN A 329 3.92 -1.86 11.15
N PHE A 330 3.32 -1.76 9.97
CA PHE A 330 3.23 -2.83 9.00
C PHE A 330 4.42 -2.80 8.02
N PRO A 331 4.77 -3.96 7.44
CA PRO A 331 5.92 -4.04 6.55
C PRO A 331 5.59 -3.31 5.25
N GLU A 332 6.61 -2.90 4.50
CA GLU A 332 6.40 -2.52 3.09
C GLU A 332 5.92 -3.75 2.29
N PHE A 333 5.30 -3.51 1.13
CA PHE A 333 4.84 -4.59 0.25
C PHE A 333 5.92 -4.96 -0.77
N ASP A 334 6.82 -5.85 -0.37
CA ASP A 334 7.85 -6.44 -1.20
C ASP A 334 7.56 -7.95 -1.38
N GLU A 335 8.42 -8.66 -2.13
CA GLU A 335 8.20 -10.09 -2.37
C GLU A 335 8.25 -10.93 -1.08
N GLU A 336 9.05 -10.55 -0.08
CA GLU A 336 9.10 -11.27 1.20
C GLU A 336 7.79 -11.10 1.97
N SER A 337 7.34 -9.85 2.14
CA SER A 337 6.10 -9.57 2.86
C SER A 337 4.89 -10.11 2.10
N LYS A 338 4.87 -10.07 0.77
CA LYS A 338 3.86 -10.75 -0.04
C LYS A 338 3.79 -12.25 0.26
N GLN A 339 4.93 -12.95 0.34
CA GLN A 339 4.93 -14.37 0.75
C GLN A 339 4.46 -14.55 2.20
N ASN A 340 4.81 -13.63 3.09
CA ASN A 340 4.34 -13.67 4.48
C ASN A 340 2.82 -13.50 4.57
N LEU A 341 2.23 -12.64 3.74
CA LEU A 341 0.78 -12.50 3.66
C LEU A 341 0.14 -13.81 3.18
N LEU A 342 0.72 -14.44 2.16
CA LEU A 342 0.15 -15.66 1.58
C LEU A 342 0.24 -16.88 2.50
N ASN A 343 1.27 -16.96 3.34
CA ASN A 343 1.65 -18.19 4.04
C ASN A 343 1.67 -18.09 5.57
N ILE A 344 1.85 -16.90 6.14
CA ILE A 344 2.08 -16.73 7.58
C ILE A 344 0.90 -16.05 8.26
N GLY A 345 0.55 -14.83 7.84
CA GLY A 345 -0.47 -14.08 8.54
C GLY A 345 -0.74 -12.69 7.98
N ASN A 346 -1.83 -12.10 8.44
CA ASN A 346 -2.28 -10.79 7.98
C ASN A 346 -1.40 -9.65 8.53
N PHE A 347 -1.05 -8.71 7.66
CA PHE A 347 -0.50 -7.40 8.02
C PHE A 347 -1.17 -6.25 7.27
N ILE A 348 -2.34 -6.51 6.67
CA ILE A 348 -3.17 -5.51 6.01
C ILE A 348 -4.46 -5.39 6.81
N HIS A 349 -4.71 -4.23 7.41
CA HIS A 349 -5.92 -4.03 8.22
C HIS A 349 -7.17 -4.02 7.33
N GLY A 350 -8.29 -4.56 7.81
CA GLY A 350 -9.59 -4.54 7.11
C GLY A 350 -10.14 -3.16 6.74
N SER A 351 -9.55 -2.09 7.26
CA SER A 351 -9.87 -0.69 6.91
C SER A 351 -9.02 -0.11 5.77
N SER A 352 -8.23 -0.96 5.10
CA SER A 352 -7.48 -0.54 3.91
C SER A 352 -8.44 -0.19 2.77
N MET A 353 -8.05 0.76 1.92
CA MET A 353 -8.81 1.07 0.71
C MET A 353 -8.46 0.05 -0.38
N PHE A 354 -9.47 -0.46 -1.08
CA PHE A 354 -9.25 -1.42 -2.15
C PHE A 354 -10.11 -1.16 -3.37
N ARG A 355 -9.66 -1.66 -4.53
CA ARG A 355 -10.40 -1.62 -5.80
C ARG A 355 -11.59 -2.58 -5.76
N ARG A 356 -12.77 -2.09 -6.16
CA ARG A 356 -13.96 -2.92 -6.40
C ARG A 356 -13.67 -4.05 -7.40
N GLN A 357 -12.96 -3.75 -8.48
CA GLN A 357 -12.61 -4.74 -9.50
C GLN A 357 -11.94 -5.97 -8.89
N ALA A 358 -10.92 -5.76 -8.04
CA ALA A 358 -10.21 -6.85 -7.37
C ALA A 358 -11.10 -7.61 -6.38
N PHE A 359 -11.97 -6.88 -5.65
CA PHE A 359 -12.96 -7.49 -4.74
C PHE A 359 -13.95 -8.40 -5.49
N ASP A 360 -14.50 -7.93 -6.60
CA ASP A 360 -15.48 -8.66 -7.41
C ASP A 360 -14.84 -9.90 -8.08
N GLU A 361 -13.61 -9.75 -8.59
CA GLU A 361 -12.84 -10.84 -9.21
C GLU A 361 -12.67 -12.04 -8.26
N VAL A 362 -12.40 -11.76 -6.97
CA VAL A 362 -12.25 -12.81 -5.96
C VAL A 362 -13.54 -13.22 -5.28
N ARG A 363 -14.69 -12.66 -5.70
CA ARG A 363 -16.04 -12.93 -5.18
C ARG A 363 -16.28 -12.46 -3.73
N GLY A 364 -15.70 -11.33 -3.37
CA GLY A 364 -15.95 -10.63 -2.11
C GLY A 364 -15.51 -11.39 -0.86
N TYR A 365 -16.15 -11.13 0.28
CA TYR A 365 -15.86 -11.80 1.55
C TYR A 365 -16.42 -13.22 1.58
N LEU A 366 -15.69 -14.15 2.18
CA LEU A 366 -16.09 -15.55 2.33
C LEU A 366 -16.07 -15.97 3.80
N GLU A 367 -17.05 -16.76 4.21
CA GLU A 367 -17.05 -17.38 5.54
C GLU A 367 -16.01 -18.51 5.57
N LYS A 368 -14.93 -18.31 6.34
CA LYS A 368 -13.95 -19.35 6.62
C LYS A 368 -13.77 -19.57 8.11
N PRO A 369 -13.90 -20.81 8.59
CA PRO A 369 -13.54 -21.14 9.96
C PRO A 369 -12.08 -20.77 10.23
N ASN A 370 -11.85 -20.07 11.33
CA ASN A 370 -10.52 -19.74 11.85
C ASN A 370 -9.64 -18.83 10.98
N THR A 371 -10.21 -18.12 10.01
CA THR A 371 -9.50 -17.10 9.23
C THR A 371 -10.29 -15.80 9.29
N PRO A 372 -9.70 -14.69 9.77
CA PRO A 372 -10.33 -13.38 9.66
C PRO A 372 -10.76 -13.08 8.22
N GLU A 373 -11.93 -12.47 8.07
CA GLU A 373 -12.56 -12.21 6.77
C GLU A 373 -11.73 -11.27 5.89
N ASP A 374 -11.10 -10.26 6.50
CA ASP A 374 -10.21 -9.31 5.83
C ASP A 374 -8.93 -9.99 5.34
N TYR A 375 -8.35 -10.85 6.17
CA TYR A 375 -7.16 -11.62 5.80
C TYR A 375 -7.42 -12.53 4.60
N ASP A 376 -8.52 -13.29 4.61
CA ASP A 376 -8.87 -14.16 3.49
C ASP A 376 -9.10 -13.37 2.20
N LEU A 377 -9.79 -12.22 2.29
CA LEU A 377 -10.03 -11.35 1.15
C LEU A 377 -8.72 -10.85 0.54
N PHE A 378 -7.88 -10.18 1.32
CA PHE A 378 -6.64 -9.57 0.80
C PHE A 378 -5.66 -10.63 0.30
N ARG A 379 -5.59 -11.78 0.98
CA ARG A 379 -4.81 -12.92 0.50
C ARG A 379 -5.29 -13.43 -0.86
N ARG A 380 -6.60 -13.50 -1.09
CA ARG A 380 -7.15 -13.91 -2.40
C ARG A 380 -6.89 -12.86 -3.48
N ILE A 381 -7.02 -11.57 -3.16
CA ILE A 381 -6.71 -10.48 -4.09
C ILE A 381 -5.24 -10.58 -4.54
N VAL A 382 -4.31 -10.72 -3.60
CA VAL A 382 -2.89 -10.86 -3.92
C VAL A 382 -2.60 -12.15 -4.70
N LYS A 383 -3.29 -13.25 -4.38
CA LYS A 383 -3.17 -14.51 -5.12
C LYS A 383 -3.70 -14.42 -6.55
N ALA A 384 -4.62 -13.52 -6.84
CA ALA A 384 -5.13 -13.26 -8.18
C ALA A 384 -4.16 -12.46 -9.06
N GLY A 385 -3.05 -11.95 -8.49
CA GLY A 385 -2.00 -11.25 -9.22
C GLY A 385 -1.89 -9.76 -8.90
N TRP A 386 -2.81 -9.24 -8.07
CA TRP A 386 -2.79 -7.84 -7.65
C TRP A 386 -1.71 -7.56 -6.61
N ASN A 387 -1.18 -6.33 -6.63
CA ASN A 387 -0.25 -5.83 -5.60
C ASN A 387 -0.96 -5.00 -4.52
N ALA A 388 -0.28 -4.77 -3.41
CA ALA A 388 -0.67 -3.82 -2.39
C ALA A 388 0.43 -2.77 -2.21
N LYS A 389 0.11 -1.62 -1.62
CA LYS A 389 1.08 -0.56 -1.35
C LYS A 389 0.76 0.15 -0.04
N LYS A 390 1.79 0.36 0.78
CA LYS A 390 1.64 1.03 2.07
C LYS A 390 1.69 2.54 1.91
N ALA A 391 0.82 3.23 2.63
CA ALA A 391 0.86 4.66 2.81
C ALA A 391 1.95 5.05 3.84
N PRO A 392 2.64 6.19 3.67
CA PRO A 392 3.80 6.56 4.46
C PRO A 392 3.50 6.99 5.91
N PHE A 393 2.24 6.96 6.33
CA PHE A 393 1.80 7.43 7.64
C PHE A 393 0.79 6.47 8.28
N PRO A 394 0.65 6.48 9.62
CA PRO A 394 -0.45 5.80 10.29
C PRO A 394 -1.76 6.58 10.07
N LEU A 395 -2.54 6.17 9.07
CA LEU A 395 -3.74 6.88 8.63
C LEU A 395 -5.01 6.40 9.35
N LEU A 396 -4.98 5.20 9.95
CA LEU A 396 -6.06 4.65 10.75
C LEU A 396 -5.79 4.87 12.25
N GLU A 397 -6.80 5.34 12.98
CA GLU A 397 -6.80 5.32 14.43
C GLU A 397 -7.72 4.19 14.91
N TYR A 398 -7.11 3.20 15.58
CA TYR A 398 -7.76 1.95 15.96
C TYR A 398 -8.06 1.93 17.47
N ARG A 399 -9.34 1.93 17.84
CA ARG A 399 -9.77 2.06 19.25
C ARG A 399 -9.67 0.73 19.96
N GLN A 400 -9.10 0.75 21.16
CA GLN A 400 -9.13 -0.36 22.11
C GLN A 400 -9.83 0.09 23.39
N HIS A 401 -11.08 -0.33 23.57
CA HIS A 401 -11.96 0.19 24.63
C HIS A 401 -12.49 -0.87 25.59
N SER A 402 -12.58 -2.15 25.19
CA SER A 402 -13.18 -3.21 26.01
C SER A 402 -12.47 -4.56 25.86
N LYS A 403 -12.62 -5.43 26.87
CA LYS A 403 -12.23 -6.86 26.77
C LYS A 403 -13.26 -7.69 25.98
N TYR A 404 -14.45 -7.13 25.75
CA TYR A 404 -15.54 -7.72 25.00
C TYR A 404 -15.58 -7.23 23.54
N GLN A 405 -14.63 -6.38 23.13
CA GLN A 405 -14.51 -5.95 21.74
C GLN A 405 -14.20 -7.19 20.87
N ALA A 406 -14.80 -7.26 19.69
CA ALA A 406 -14.80 -8.48 18.86
C ALA A 406 -13.39 -8.97 18.54
N ASN A 407 -12.47 -8.08 18.19
CA ASN A 407 -11.06 -8.38 17.95
C ASN A 407 -10.37 -9.02 19.17
N VAL A 408 -10.62 -8.52 20.38
CA VAL A 408 -10.06 -9.04 21.63
C VAL A 408 -10.61 -10.42 21.94
N GLN A 409 -11.91 -10.63 21.73
CA GLN A 409 -12.55 -11.93 21.91
C GLN A 409 -12.05 -12.97 20.92
N LEU A 410 -11.92 -12.60 19.64
CA LEU A 410 -11.37 -13.45 18.59
C LEU A 410 -9.92 -13.83 18.89
N SER A 411 -9.07 -12.86 19.25
CA SER A 411 -7.69 -13.12 19.64
C SER A 411 -7.62 -14.08 20.84
N SER A 412 -8.42 -13.85 21.87
CA SER A 412 -8.47 -14.71 23.06
C SER A 412 -8.96 -16.11 22.74
N PHE A 413 -9.94 -16.24 21.83
CA PHE A 413 -10.45 -17.51 21.36
C PHE A 413 -9.37 -18.30 20.60
N TYR A 414 -8.65 -17.66 19.68
CA TYR A 414 -7.56 -18.32 18.95
C TYR A 414 -6.41 -18.75 19.85
N GLU A 415 -6.04 -17.90 20.81
CA GLU A 415 -5.04 -18.25 21.81
C GLU A 415 -5.48 -19.47 22.65
N LEU A 416 -6.75 -19.52 23.07
CA LEU A 416 -7.31 -20.67 23.75
C LEU A 416 -7.27 -21.95 22.89
N GLN A 417 -7.61 -21.86 21.60
CA GLN A 417 -7.54 -23.02 20.69
C GLN A 417 -6.10 -23.50 20.50
N PHE A 418 -5.15 -22.57 20.37
CA PHE A 418 -3.73 -22.89 20.31
C PHE A 418 -3.28 -23.67 21.56
N TYR A 419 -3.58 -23.16 22.76
CA TYR A 419 -3.22 -23.84 24.01
C TYR A 419 -3.91 -25.20 24.17
N LYS A 420 -5.16 -25.35 23.73
CA LYS A 420 -5.85 -26.66 23.71
C LYS A 420 -5.10 -27.68 22.85
N LYS A 421 -4.64 -27.27 21.67
CA LYS A 421 -3.85 -28.14 20.77
C LYS A 421 -2.51 -28.52 21.40
N MET A 422 -1.81 -27.57 22.01
CA MET A 422 -0.54 -27.82 22.72
C MET A 422 -0.70 -28.73 23.94
N LEU A 423 -1.78 -28.57 24.69
CA LEU A 423 -2.12 -29.43 25.81
C LEU A 423 -2.37 -30.87 25.35
N ALA A 424 -3.15 -31.06 24.28
CA ALA A 424 -3.42 -32.38 23.71
C ALA A 424 -2.12 -33.08 23.24
N GLN A 425 -1.22 -32.34 22.58
CA GLN A 425 0.08 -32.88 22.18
C GLN A 425 0.93 -33.27 23.41
N SER A 426 0.96 -32.40 24.42
CA SER A 426 1.73 -32.66 25.65
C SER A 426 1.19 -33.87 26.42
N GLN A 427 -0.13 -34.06 26.45
CA GLN A 427 -0.77 -35.24 27.04
C GLN A 427 -0.41 -36.52 26.29
N SER A 428 -0.39 -36.48 24.95
CA SER A 428 0.05 -37.61 24.13
C SER A 428 1.52 -37.99 24.41
N ASN A 429 2.40 -36.98 24.46
CA ASN A 429 3.82 -37.18 24.78
C ASN A 429 4.01 -37.76 26.20
N LEU A 430 3.22 -37.29 27.17
CA LEU A 430 3.24 -37.80 28.55
C LEU A 430 2.82 -39.27 28.59
N GLN A 431 1.72 -39.63 27.90
CA GLN A 431 1.22 -41.00 27.85
C GLN A 431 2.26 -41.95 27.22
N GLN A 432 2.91 -41.50 26.14
CA GLN A 432 3.99 -42.28 25.51
C GLN A 432 5.19 -42.44 26.45
N SER A 433 5.59 -41.39 27.15
CA SER A 433 6.68 -41.43 28.14
C SER A 433 6.36 -42.37 29.31
N GLN A 434 5.10 -42.39 29.78
CA GLN A 434 4.63 -43.31 30.81
C GLN A 434 4.65 -44.77 30.34
N SER A 435 4.23 -45.04 29.10
CA SER A 435 4.32 -46.36 28.48
C SER A 435 5.77 -46.86 28.40
N ASN A 436 6.67 -46.00 27.92
CA ASN A 436 8.11 -46.31 27.84
C ASN A 436 8.70 -46.59 29.23
N LEU A 437 8.35 -45.78 30.23
CA LEU A 437 8.80 -45.99 31.61
C LEU A 437 8.30 -47.33 32.15
N GLN A 438 7.07 -47.72 31.84
CA GLN A 438 6.53 -49.02 32.27
C GLN A 438 7.28 -50.18 31.61
N GLN A 439 7.56 -50.10 30.32
CA GLN A 439 8.36 -51.11 29.60
C GLN A 439 9.78 -51.22 30.16
N LEU A 440 10.42 -50.09 30.46
CA LEU A 440 11.74 -50.06 31.09
C LEU A 440 11.73 -50.69 32.48
N LYS A 441 10.71 -50.41 33.31
CA LYS A 441 10.55 -51.06 34.62
C LYS A 441 10.41 -52.56 34.51
N THR A 442 9.60 -53.05 33.57
CA THR A 442 9.45 -54.49 33.31
C THR A 442 10.77 -55.11 32.86
N SER A 443 11.51 -54.45 31.96
CA SER A 443 12.81 -54.92 31.48
C SER A 443 13.86 -54.95 32.60
N LEU A 444 13.85 -53.95 33.48
CA LEU A 444 14.72 -53.90 34.66
C LEU A 444 14.44 -55.07 35.59
N GLN A 445 13.17 -55.33 35.93
CA GLN A 445 12.78 -56.47 36.76
C GLN A 445 13.20 -57.81 36.17
N GLN A 446 13.08 -57.98 34.84
CA GLN A 446 13.56 -59.18 34.15
C GLN A 446 15.08 -59.33 34.26
N THR A 447 15.80 -58.23 34.06
CA THR A 447 17.27 -58.20 34.15
C THR A 447 17.74 -58.50 35.57
N GLU A 448 17.08 -57.96 36.60
CA GLU A 448 17.34 -58.25 38.02
C GLU A 448 17.11 -59.74 38.33
N ALA A 449 16.00 -60.32 37.85
CA ALA A 449 15.72 -61.74 38.04
C ALA A 449 16.73 -62.66 37.31
N GLU A 450 17.22 -62.26 36.13
CA GLU A 450 18.30 -62.98 35.45
C GLU A 450 19.63 -62.88 36.20
N LEU A 451 19.96 -61.69 36.72
CA LEU A 451 21.16 -61.46 37.52
C LEU A 451 21.16 -62.36 38.77
N GLU A 452 20.04 -62.45 39.49
CA GLU A 452 19.90 -63.34 40.64
C GLU A 452 20.13 -64.81 40.28
N LYS A 453 19.59 -65.26 39.14
CA LYS A 453 19.82 -66.63 38.64
C LYS A 453 21.31 -66.88 38.33
N VAL A 454 21.97 -65.95 37.65
CA VAL A 454 23.40 -66.05 37.34
C VAL A 454 24.23 -66.06 38.62
N GLN A 455 23.92 -65.19 39.59
CA GLN A 455 24.60 -65.17 40.90
C GLN A 455 24.45 -66.52 41.63
N LYS A 456 23.26 -67.13 41.59
CA LYS A 456 23.02 -68.46 42.16
C LYS A 456 23.86 -69.54 41.48
N ILE A 457 23.90 -69.54 40.15
CA ILE A 457 24.74 -70.48 39.37
C ILE A 457 26.22 -70.29 39.74
N VAL A 458 26.71 -69.05 39.82
CA VAL A 458 28.09 -68.75 40.21
C VAL A 458 28.38 -69.28 41.62
N MET A 459 27.49 -69.05 42.59
CA MET A 459 27.63 -69.57 43.95
C MET A 459 27.64 -71.12 43.99
N GLU A 460 26.79 -71.79 43.22
CA GLU A 460 26.77 -73.25 43.10
C GLU A 460 28.06 -73.77 42.44
N MET A 461 28.53 -73.11 41.38
CA MET A 461 29.79 -73.41 40.72
C MET A 461 30.96 -73.27 41.69
N GLU A 462 31.07 -72.16 42.43
CA GLU A 462 32.14 -71.94 43.42
C GLU A 462 32.14 -72.99 44.54
N ASN A 463 30.96 -73.52 44.89
CA ASN A 463 30.80 -74.55 45.91
C ASN A 463 31.02 -75.98 45.41
N SER A 464 31.09 -76.19 44.09
CA SER A 464 31.32 -77.50 43.49
C SER A 464 32.70 -78.07 43.81
N ASN A 465 32.80 -79.40 43.89
CA ASN A 465 34.06 -80.10 44.14
C ASN A 465 35.13 -79.78 43.08
N PHE A 466 34.72 -79.61 41.82
CA PHE A 466 35.60 -79.23 40.72
C PHE A 466 36.25 -77.85 40.96
N TRP A 467 35.46 -76.83 41.33
CA TRP A 467 36.00 -75.49 41.61
C TRP A 467 36.83 -75.43 42.90
N LYS A 468 36.44 -76.18 43.94
CA LYS A 468 37.25 -76.33 45.16
C LYS A 468 38.59 -76.99 44.87
N MET A 469 38.61 -78.03 44.01
CA MET A 469 39.85 -78.65 43.53
C MET A 469 40.67 -77.70 42.66
N ARG A 470 40.04 -76.96 41.74
CA ARG A 470 40.71 -75.94 40.92
C ARG A 470 41.32 -74.81 41.76
N LYS A 471 40.62 -74.29 42.77
CA LYS A 471 41.15 -73.30 43.74
C LYS A 471 42.31 -73.89 44.56
N LYS A 472 42.22 -75.15 45.01
CA LYS A 472 43.33 -75.85 45.68
C LYS A 472 44.53 -76.04 44.73
N TRP A 473 44.30 -76.44 43.49
CA TRP A 473 45.33 -76.62 42.47
C TRP A 473 45.99 -75.29 42.08
N LEU A 474 45.23 -74.20 41.93
CA LEU A 474 45.78 -72.85 41.70
C LEU A 474 46.59 -72.35 42.90
N LYS A 475 46.15 -72.60 44.14
CA LYS A 475 46.96 -72.31 45.33
C LYS A 475 48.22 -73.17 45.39
N LEU A 476 48.13 -74.45 45.02
CA LEU A 476 49.28 -75.35 44.91
C LEU A 476 50.25 -74.85 43.83
N LYS A 477 49.74 -74.43 42.67
CA LYS A 477 50.50 -73.85 41.56
C LYS A 477 51.20 -72.55 41.98
N GLN A 478 50.52 -71.65 42.69
CA GLN A 478 51.15 -70.46 43.27
C GLN A 478 52.21 -70.78 44.33
N LEU A 479 51.99 -71.81 45.16
CA LEU A 479 52.99 -72.30 46.13
C LEU A 479 54.20 -72.95 45.44
N LEU A 480 53.99 -73.57 44.27
CA LEU A 480 55.04 -74.18 43.45
C LEU A 480 55.74 -73.17 42.52
N GLU A 481 55.12 -72.03 42.23
CA GLU A 481 55.70 -70.90 41.47
C GLU A 481 56.37 -69.84 42.39
N VAL A 482 56.38 -70.05 43.71
CA VAL A 482 57.25 -69.32 44.67
C VAL A 482 58.32 -70.27 45.23
N LYS A 483 59.18 -70.74 44.32
CA LYS A 483 60.65 -70.74 44.46
C LYS A 483 61.29 -71.21 43.17
#